data_AF-A0A4Q8K9F9-F1
#
_entry.id   AF-A0A4Q8K9F9-F1
#
_cell.length_a   1.000
_cell.length_b   1.000
_cell.length_c   1.000
_cell.angle_alpha   90.00
_cell.angle_beta   90.00
_cell.angle_gamma   90.00
#
_symmetry.space_group_name_H-M   'P 1'
#
loop_
_entity.id
_entity.type
_entity.pdbx_description
1 polymer ?
#
loop_
_entity_poly.entity_id
_entity_poly.type
_entity_poly.pdbx_seq_one_letter_code
_entity_poly.pdbx_strand_id
1 'polypeptide(L)'
;MKLVLAHLLLVALAGQALGAAIENCHFDRLTKCGDPLAAFRKEMGQSFPTTEEQVKKLCSNMDEAYKCAEEFQNKCMTPLQLETMGFLAEGAQTVYKDFCTEGSQMRAEYLKHSQCINDASKTDEAREYYSYVEAALEDLQEKAPNDRLPTTCCGYQWLNEKFNKVGSEKMWSGSN
;
A
#
# COMPACT_ATOMS: atom_id res chain seq x y z
N MET A 1 14.78 49.21 20.51
CA MET A 1 13.90 49.00 19.33
C MET A 1 14.50 48.06 18.28
N LYS A 2 15.69 48.31 17.72
CA LYS A 2 16.29 47.44 16.68
C LYS A 2 16.55 45.98 17.12
N LEU A 3 17.03 45.77 18.35
CA LEU A 3 17.25 44.42 18.92
C LEU A 3 15.96 43.64 19.13
N VAL A 4 14.88 44.31 19.55
CA VAL A 4 13.56 43.69 19.75
C VAL A 4 12.95 43.26 18.42
N LEU A 5 13.08 44.10 17.38
CA LEU A 5 12.64 43.76 16.02
C LEU A 5 13.44 42.59 15.42
N ALA A 6 14.76 42.54 15.66
CA ALA A 6 15.60 41.43 15.21
C ALA A 6 15.22 40.10 15.89
N HIS A 7 14.92 40.12 17.19
CA HIS A 7 14.45 38.92 17.90
C HIS A 7 13.06 38.47 17.43
N LEU A 8 12.12 39.39 17.19
CA LEU A 8 10.81 39.04 16.65
C LEU A 8 10.89 38.42 15.24
N LEU A 9 11.79 38.93 14.39
CA LEU A 9 12.04 38.35 13.07
C LEU A 9 12.65 36.95 13.16
N LEU A 10 13.64 36.74 14.04
CA LEU A 10 14.25 35.42 14.28
C LEU A 10 13.23 34.39 14.80
N VAL A 11 12.36 34.79 15.73
CA VAL A 11 11.29 33.92 16.25
C VAL A 11 10.26 33.59 15.18
N ALA A 12 9.88 34.57 14.34
CA ALA A 12 8.96 34.33 13.23
C ALA A 12 9.53 33.37 12.16
N LEU A 13 10.81 33.54 11.79
CA LEU A 13 11.53 32.65 10.88
C LEU A 13 11.65 31.23 11.44
N ALA A 14 11.99 31.09 12.73
CA ALA A 14 12.05 29.79 13.40
C ALA A 14 10.67 29.11 13.46
N GLY A 15 9.60 29.88 13.74
CA GLY A 15 8.23 29.37 13.76
C GLY A 15 7.74 28.85 12.40
N GLN A 16 8.07 29.55 11.32
CA GLN A 16 7.76 29.11 9.95
C GLN A 16 8.54 27.85 9.55
N ALA A 17 9.82 27.77 9.91
CA ALA A 17 10.65 26.60 9.63
C ALA A 17 10.17 25.35 10.40
N LEU A 18 9.78 25.49 11.68
CA LEU A 18 9.17 24.41 12.44
C LEU A 18 7.80 24.00 11.88
N GLY A 19 6.95 24.96 11.51
CA GLY A 19 5.64 24.67 10.93
C GLY A 19 5.74 23.87 9.64
N ALA A 20 6.64 24.28 8.73
CA ALA A 20 6.88 23.55 7.48
C ALA A 20 7.50 22.15 7.74
N ALA A 21 8.37 22.00 8.74
CA ALA A 21 8.92 20.69 9.10
C ALA A 21 7.85 19.74 9.67
N ILE A 22 6.93 20.26 10.49
CA ILE A 22 5.83 19.49 11.09
C ILE A 22 4.81 19.05 10.02
N GLU A 23 4.45 19.94 9.09
CA GLU A 23 3.54 19.62 7.99
C GLU A 23 4.10 18.50 7.10
N ASN A 24 5.42 18.52 6.83
CA ASN A 24 6.09 17.50 6.02
C ASN A 24 6.20 16.11 6.69
N CYS A 25 5.91 16.00 7.98
CA CYS A 25 5.96 14.75 8.74
C CYS A 25 4.60 14.32 9.31
N HIS A 26 3.52 14.97 8.87
CA HIS A 26 2.17 14.52 9.18
C HIS A 26 1.80 13.24 8.40
N PHE A 27 0.99 12.37 9.00
CA PHE A 27 0.58 11.09 8.39
C PHE A 27 -0.15 11.29 7.05
N ASP A 28 -0.85 12.41 6.87
CA ASP A 28 -1.52 12.78 5.60
C ASP A 28 -0.56 12.87 4.41
N ARG A 29 0.73 13.12 4.65
CA ARG A 29 1.73 13.07 3.58
C ARG A 29 2.03 11.64 3.17
N LEU A 30 2.11 10.73 4.14
CA LEU A 30 2.33 9.31 3.89
C LEU A 30 1.14 8.66 3.19
N THR A 31 -0.10 9.04 3.52
CA THR A 31 -1.30 8.51 2.84
C THR A 31 -1.33 8.85 1.35
N LYS A 32 -0.90 10.06 0.98
CA LYS A 32 -0.78 10.50 -0.43
C LYS A 32 0.22 9.68 -1.25
N CYS A 33 1.17 9.00 -0.61
CA CYS A 33 2.05 8.08 -1.34
C CYS A 33 1.28 6.91 -1.97
N GLY A 34 0.07 6.60 -1.49
CA GLY A 34 -0.81 5.60 -2.09
C GLY A 34 -1.58 6.06 -3.32
N ASP A 35 -1.60 7.37 -3.64
CA ASP A 35 -2.41 7.94 -4.71
C ASP A 35 -2.16 7.30 -6.10
N PRO A 36 -0.91 7.02 -6.52
CA PRO A 36 -0.65 6.34 -7.80
C PRO A 36 -1.33 4.96 -7.87
N LEU A 37 -1.31 4.21 -6.76
CA LEU A 37 -1.94 2.89 -6.67
C LEU A 37 -3.46 2.99 -6.62
N ALA A 38 -4.00 3.97 -5.90
CA ALA A 38 -5.44 4.22 -5.87
C ALA A 38 -5.97 4.62 -7.25
N ALA A 39 -5.24 5.47 -7.97
CA ALA A 39 -5.56 5.87 -9.35
C ALA A 39 -5.52 4.66 -10.29
N PHE A 40 -4.47 3.84 -10.20
CA PHE A 40 -4.36 2.59 -10.96
C PHE A 40 -5.51 1.64 -10.67
N ARG A 41 -5.87 1.45 -9.39
CA ARG A 41 -6.99 0.59 -8.99
C ARG A 41 -8.32 1.10 -9.53
N LYS A 42 -8.54 2.42 -9.48
CA LYS A 42 -9.73 3.06 -10.03
C LYS A 42 -9.86 2.85 -11.54
N GLU A 43 -8.75 2.91 -12.28
CA GLU A 43 -8.73 2.63 -13.71
C GLU A 43 -9.06 1.16 -14.02
N MET A 44 -8.49 0.23 -13.26
CA MET A 44 -8.68 -1.21 -13.48
C MET A 44 -10.03 -1.74 -12.97
N GLY A 45 -10.69 -1.02 -12.05
CA GLY A 45 -11.93 -1.46 -11.44
C GLY A 45 -11.74 -2.76 -10.65
N GLN A 46 -12.48 -3.81 -11.00
CA GLN A 46 -12.30 -5.15 -10.40
C GLN A 46 -11.29 -6.03 -11.16
N SER A 47 -10.72 -5.52 -12.27
CA SER A 47 -9.83 -6.29 -13.13
C SER A 47 -8.39 -6.29 -12.58
N PHE A 48 -7.64 -7.33 -12.93
CA PHE A 48 -6.20 -7.44 -12.65
C PHE A 48 -5.39 -7.24 -13.94
N PRO A 49 -4.10 -6.82 -13.84
CA PRO A 49 -3.22 -6.74 -14.99
C PRO A 49 -3.12 -8.08 -15.71
N THR A 50 -3.40 -8.11 -17.00
CA THR A 50 -3.36 -9.33 -17.84
C THR A 50 -2.40 -9.24 -19.01
N THR A 51 -1.77 -8.08 -19.18
CA THR A 51 -0.74 -7.85 -20.20
C THR A 51 0.53 -7.33 -19.56
N GLU A 52 1.64 -7.49 -20.27
CA GLU A 52 2.93 -6.97 -19.86
C GLU A 52 2.87 -5.45 -19.62
N GLU A 53 2.18 -4.70 -20.49
CA GLU A 53 2.03 -3.24 -20.38
C GLU A 53 1.25 -2.85 -19.13
N GLN A 54 0.19 -3.58 -18.80
CA GLN A 54 -0.59 -3.34 -17.58
C GLN A 54 0.24 -3.64 -16.32
N VAL A 55 1.05 -4.70 -16.36
CA VAL A 55 1.96 -5.05 -15.26
C VAL A 55 3.08 -4.01 -15.12
N LYS A 56 3.67 -3.53 -16.22
CA LYS A 56 4.64 -2.43 -16.21
C LYS A 56 4.04 -1.16 -15.62
N LYS A 57 2.81 -0.82 -15.99
CA LYS A 57 2.08 0.32 -15.42
C LYS A 57 1.84 0.15 -13.93
N LEU A 58 1.41 -1.02 -13.46
CA LEU A 58 1.28 -1.30 -12.03
C LEU A 58 2.61 -1.07 -11.30
N CYS A 59 3.70 -1.65 -11.81
CA CYS A 59 5.01 -1.54 -11.18
C CYS A 59 5.57 -0.12 -11.17
N SER A 60 5.29 0.69 -12.20
CA SER A 60 5.62 2.11 -12.20
C SER A 60 4.89 2.87 -11.08
N ASN A 61 3.60 2.60 -10.85
CA ASN A 61 2.85 3.21 -9.76
C ASN A 61 3.34 2.72 -8.38
N MET A 62 3.73 1.45 -8.26
CA MET A 62 4.32 0.91 -7.03
C MET A 62 5.68 1.55 -6.72
N ASP A 63 6.52 1.77 -7.73
CA ASP A 63 7.82 2.43 -7.59
C ASP A 63 7.66 3.90 -7.13
N GLU A 64 6.69 4.63 -7.72
CA GLU A 64 6.37 5.99 -7.29
C GLU A 64 5.89 6.04 -5.83
N ALA A 65 4.98 5.14 -5.46
CA ALA A 65 4.48 5.03 -4.09
C ALA A 65 5.60 4.68 -3.10
N TYR A 66 6.48 3.74 -3.48
CA TYR A 66 7.60 3.31 -2.65
C TYR A 66 8.60 4.44 -2.41
N LYS A 67 9.01 5.15 -3.48
CA LYS A 67 9.93 6.30 -3.38
C LYS A 67 9.35 7.41 -2.51
N CYS A 68 8.06 7.71 -2.66
CA CYS A 68 7.38 8.68 -1.80
C CYS A 68 7.43 8.27 -0.32
N ALA A 69 7.13 6.99 -0.03
CA ALA A 69 7.16 6.46 1.33
C ALA A 69 8.58 6.45 1.92
N GLU A 70 9.58 6.03 1.13
CA GLU A 70 10.99 6.05 1.53
C GLU A 70 11.47 7.46 1.83
N GLU A 71 11.12 8.45 1.02
CA GLU A 71 11.42 9.85 1.29
C GLU A 71 10.78 10.36 2.59
N PHE A 72 9.53 9.98 2.86
CA PHE A 72 8.86 10.32 4.11
C PHE A 72 9.59 9.67 5.30
N GLN A 73 9.89 8.38 5.20
CA GLN A 73 10.60 7.63 6.24
C GLN A 73 11.95 8.26 6.56
N ASN A 74 12.78 8.53 5.55
CA ASN A 74 14.10 9.12 5.73
C ASN A 74 14.07 10.53 6.34
N LYS A 75 13.01 11.31 6.10
CA LYS A 75 12.87 12.68 6.62
C LYS A 75 12.24 12.72 8.01
N CYS A 76 11.35 11.78 8.32
CA CYS A 76 10.39 11.93 9.43
C CYS A 76 10.46 10.83 10.50
N MET A 77 11.12 9.71 10.22
CA MET A 77 11.23 8.60 11.18
C MET A 77 12.56 8.59 11.92
N THR A 78 12.52 8.11 13.16
CA THR A 78 13.71 7.82 13.97
C THR A 78 14.40 6.52 13.48
N PRO A 79 15.68 6.29 13.82
CA PRO A 79 16.38 5.06 13.45
C PRO A 79 15.65 3.77 13.87
N LEU A 80 15.06 3.73 15.08
CA LEU A 80 14.29 2.59 15.55
C LEU A 80 13.01 2.37 14.74
N GLN A 81 12.32 3.45 14.36
CA GLN A 81 11.13 3.36 13.50
C GLN A 81 11.49 2.87 12.10
N LEU A 82 12.64 3.30 11.54
CA LEU A 82 13.15 2.81 10.26
C LEU A 82 13.45 1.31 10.31
N GLU A 83 14.15 0.84 11.34
CA GLU A 83 14.43 -0.58 11.53
C GLU A 83 13.15 -1.40 11.68
N THR A 84 12.22 -0.93 12.51
CA THR A 84 10.91 -1.57 12.72
C THR A 84 10.12 -1.63 11.41
N MET A 85 10.07 -0.54 10.65
CA MET A 85 9.36 -0.50 9.36
C MET A 85 10.03 -1.38 8.31
N GLY A 86 11.36 -1.41 8.27
CA GLY A 86 12.14 -2.29 7.41
C GLY A 86 11.81 -3.76 7.67
N PHE A 87 11.78 -4.16 8.94
CA PHE A 87 11.39 -5.52 9.34
C PHE A 87 9.94 -5.84 8.94
N LEU A 88 8.99 -4.94 9.20
CA LEU A 88 7.58 -5.15 8.84
C LEU A 88 7.36 -5.22 7.31
N ALA A 89 8.16 -4.51 6.53
CA ALA A 89 8.01 -4.42 5.08
C ALA A 89 8.85 -5.44 4.29
N GLU A 90 9.78 -6.17 4.91
CA GLU A 90 10.77 -7.02 4.23
C GLU A 90 10.13 -8.02 3.26
N GLY A 91 9.09 -8.74 3.71
CA GLY A 91 8.38 -9.71 2.89
C GLY A 91 7.69 -9.07 1.68
N ALA A 92 6.99 -7.95 1.91
CA ALA A 92 6.32 -7.21 0.84
C ALA A 92 7.32 -6.64 -0.18
N GLN A 93 8.45 -6.11 0.28
CA GLN A 93 9.51 -5.60 -0.60
C GLN A 93 10.15 -6.71 -1.44
N THR A 94 10.31 -7.91 -0.88
CA THR A 94 10.85 -9.07 -1.60
C THR A 94 9.92 -9.46 -2.75
N VAL A 95 8.62 -9.61 -2.47
CA VAL A 95 7.61 -9.92 -3.49
C VAL A 95 7.52 -8.82 -4.53
N TYR A 96 7.51 -7.55 -4.12
CA TYR A 96 7.50 -6.40 -5.03
C TYR A 96 8.70 -6.43 -6.00
N LYS A 97 9.92 -6.59 -5.48
CA LYS A 97 11.13 -6.60 -6.30
C LYS A 97 11.12 -7.75 -7.30
N ASP A 98 10.76 -8.95 -6.87
CA ASP A 98 10.69 -10.12 -7.75
C ASP A 98 9.61 -9.91 -8.82
N PHE A 99 8.38 -9.57 -8.42
CA PHE A 99 7.27 -9.33 -9.34
C PHE A 99 7.53 -8.20 -10.34
N CYS A 100 8.16 -7.11 -9.91
CA CYS A 100 8.37 -5.94 -10.76
C CYS A 100 9.66 -5.98 -11.60
N THR A 101 10.54 -6.94 -11.35
CA THR A 101 11.71 -7.18 -12.21
C THR A 101 11.27 -7.75 -13.56
N GLU A 102 11.68 -7.09 -14.66
CA GLU A 102 11.38 -7.58 -16.01
C GLU A 102 12.03 -8.95 -16.25
N GLY A 103 11.25 -9.91 -16.76
CA GLY A 103 11.72 -11.27 -17.03
C GLY A 103 11.86 -12.16 -15.79
N SER A 104 11.42 -11.73 -14.60
CA SER A 104 11.45 -12.60 -13.42
C SER A 104 10.51 -13.79 -13.56
N GLN A 105 10.84 -14.89 -12.88
CA GLN A 105 10.00 -16.07 -12.86
C GLN A 105 8.62 -15.77 -12.27
N MET A 106 8.56 -14.98 -11.19
CA MET A 106 7.30 -14.61 -10.56
C MET A 106 6.39 -13.83 -11.52
N ARG A 107 6.93 -12.85 -12.27
CA ARG A 107 6.16 -12.11 -13.27
C ARG A 107 5.70 -13.02 -14.41
N ALA A 108 6.57 -13.90 -14.89
CA ALA A 108 6.24 -14.82 -15.97
C ALA A 108 5.10 -15.79 -15.57
N GLU A 109 5.17 -16.38 -14.38
CA GLU A 109 4.11 -17.25 -13.87
C GLU A 109 2.82 -16.46 -13.59
N TYR A 110 2.91 -15.24 -13.05
CA TYR A 110 1.73 -14.39 -12.91
C TYR A 110 1.05 -14.14 -14.26
N LEU A 111 1.79 -13.70 -15.29
CA LEU A 111 1.22 -13.38 -16.59
C LEU A 111 0.57 -14.60 -17.25
N LYS A 112 1.20 -15.76 -17.13
CA LYS A 112 0.66 -17.05 -17.58
C LYS A 112 -0.70 -17.38 -16.95
N HIS A 113 -0.93 -17.00 -15.70
CA HIS A 113 -2.18 -17.25 -14.97
C HIS A 113 -3.08 -16.01 -14.83
N SER A 114 -2.67 -14.86 -15.38
CA SER A 114 -3.28 -13.56 -15.11
C SER A 114 -4.73 -13.47 -15.58
N GLN A 115 -5.08 -14.09 -16.70
CA GLN A 115 -6.47 -14.14 -17.19
C GLN A 115 -7.37 -14.90 -16.22
N CYS A 116 -6.92 -16.05 -15.70
CA CYS A 116 -7.67 -16.80 -14.70
C CYS A 116 -7.89 -15.98 -13.42
N ILE A 117 -6.86 -15.27 -12.95
CA ILE A 117 -6.96 -14.36 -11.78
C ILE A 117 -7.98 -13.25 -12.05
N ASN A 118 -7.91 -12.62 -13.22
CA ASN A 118 -8.78 -11.53 -13.64
C ASN A 118 -10.25 -11.97 -13.80
N ASP A 119 -10.50 -13.20 -14.24
CA ASP A 119 -11.86 -13.72 -14.37
C ASP A 119 -12.42 -14.12 -13.00
N ALA A 120 -11.59 -14.69 -12.12
CA ALA A 120 -11.96 -15.00 -10.75
C ALA A 120 -12.33 -13.73 -9.95
N SER A 121 -11.62 -12.62 -10.18
CA SER A 121 -11.87 -11.34 -9.48
C SER A 121 -13.19 -10.65 -9.87
N LYS A 122 -13.79 -11.03 -11.01
CA LYS A 122 -15.04 -10.44 -11.51
C LYS A 122 -16.29 -11.17 -11.00
N THR A 123 -16.13 -12.24 -10.23
CA THR A 123 -17.24 -12.98 -9.64
C THR A 123 -17.94 -12.17 -8.55
N ASP A 124 -19.23 -12.44 -8.33
CA ASP A 124 -19.98 -11.79 -7.24
C ASP A 124 -19.40 -12.15 -5.87
N GLU A 125 -18.90 -13.38 -5.70
CA GLU A 125 -18.20 -13.83 -4.49
C GLU A 125 -16.90 -13.04 -4.26
N ALA A 126 -16.09 -12.80 -5.30
CA ALA A 126 -14.91 -11.93 -5.18
C ALA A 126 -15.29 -10.47 -4.86
N ARG A 127 -16.42 -9.97 -5.38
CA ARG A 127 -16.93 -8.63 -5.04
C ARG A 127 -17.26 -8.50 -3.56
N GLU A 128 -17.91 -9.51 -2.97
CA GLU A 128 -18.19 -9.57 -1.54
C GLU A 128 -16.90 -9.47 -0.72
N TYR A 129 -15.84 -10.14 -1.17
CA TYR A 129 -14.55 -10.10 -0.48
C TYR A 129 -13.93 -8.71 -0.52
N TYR A 130 -13.93 -8.03 -1.69
CA TYR A 130 -13.41 -6.67 -1.78
C TYR A 130 -14.18 -5.70 -0.88
N SER A 131 -15.52 -5.79 -0.89
CA SER A 131 -16.35 -4.96 -0.02
C SER A 131 -16.11 -5.23 1.46
N TYR A 132 -15.84 -6.49 1.84
CA TYR A 132 -15.44 -6.82 3.21
C TYR A 132 -14.10 -6.19 3.58
N VAL A 133 -13.09 -6.25 2.69
CA VAL A 133 -11.78 -5.60 2.94
C VAL A 133 -11.97 -4.11 3.15
N GLU A 134 -12.73 -3.44 2.29
CA GLU A 134 -13.01 -2.00 2.38
C GLU A 134 -13.69 -1.66 3.71
N ALA A 135 -14.77 -2.38 4.06
CA ALA A 135 -15.47 -2.18 5.33
C ALA A 135 -14.58 -2.47 6.55
N ALA A 136 -13.71 -3.49 6.49
CA ALA A 136 -12.78 -3.80 7.56
C ALA A 136 -11.70 -2.71 7.72
N LEU A 137 -11.23 -2.12 6.62
CA LEU A 137 -10.29 -0.99 6.66
C LEU A 137 -10.94 0.27 7.25
N GLU A 138 -12.20 0.54 6.92
CA GLU A 138 -12.98 1.64 7.51
C GLU A 138 -13.19 1.42 9.01
N ASP A 139 -13.62 0.22 9.43
CA ASP A 139 -13.81 -0.13 10.85
C ASP A 139 -12.51 0.06 11.66
N LEU A 140 -11.36 -0.34 11.10
CA LEU A 140 -10.06 -0.16 11.74
C LEU A 140 -9.72 1.31 12.06
N GLN A 141 -10.20 2.26 11.26
CA GLN A 141 -9.99 3.69 11.51
C GLN A 141 -10.76 4.16 12.75
N GLU A 142 -11.95 3.61 12.98
CA GLU A 142 -12.83 3.97 14.09
C GLU A 142 -12.46 3.24 15.41
N LYS A 143 -11.84 2.05 15.34
CA LYS A 143 -11.47 1.27 16.52
C LYS A 143 -10.44 1.98 17.40
N ALA A 144 -10.56 1.75 18.71
CA ALA A 144 -9.55 2.13 19.68
C ALA A 144 -8.22 1.41 19.39
N PRO A 145 -7.05 2.01 19.69
CA PRO A 145 -5.75 1.44 19.35
C PRO A 145 -5.53 -0.02 19.77
N ASN A 146 -6.04 -0.42 20.94
CA ASN A 146 -5.88 -1.78 21.47
C ASN A 146 -6.70 -2.83 20.71
N ASP A 147 -7.76 -2.39 20.01
CA ASP A 147 -8.65 -3.29 19.26
C ASP A 147 -8.25 -3.40 17.80
N ARG A 148 -7.43 -2.46 17.28
CA ARG A 148 -7.02 -2.44 15.87
C ARG A 148 -6.26 -3.70 15.45
N LEU A 149 -5.27 -4.13 16.24
CA LEU A 149 -4.48 -5.31 15.88
C LEU A 149 -5.33 -6.61 15.91
N PRO A 150 -6.12 -6.90 16.97
CA PRO A 150 -7.07 -8.02 16.94
C PRO A 150 -8.02 -7.98 15.74
N THR A 151 -8.61 -6.82 15.44
CA THR A 151 -9.52 -6.66 14.29
C THR A 151 -8.82 -6.97 12.96
N THR A 152 -7.61 -6.44 12.75
CA THR A 152 -6.83 -6.72 11.53
C THR A 152 -6.50 -8.21 11.40
N CYS A 153 -6.12 -8.87 12.50
CA CYS A 153 -5.82 -10.31 12.49
C CYS A 153 -7.05 -11.15 12.15
N CYS A 154 -8.22 -10.84 12.71
CA CYS A 154 -9.47 -11.52 12.39
C CYS A 154 -9.87 -11.32 10.92
N GLY A 155 -9.77 -10.09 10.43
CA GLY A 155 -10.03 -9.78 9.02
C GLY A 155 -9.10 -10.54 8.08
N TYR A 156 -7.79 -10.59 8.40
CA TYR A 156 -6.81 -11.36 7.63
C TYR A 156 -7.13 -12.85 7.61
N GLN A 157 -7.48 -13.44 8.75
CA GLN A 157 -7.84 -14.86 8.82
C GLN A 157 -9.07 -15.16 7.95
N TRP A 158 -10.10 -14.33 8.02
CA TRP A 158 -11.29 -14.46 7.19
C TRP A 158 -10.94 -14.40 5.70
N LEU A 159 -10.16 -13.39 5.29
CA LEU A 159 -9.73 -13.24 3.89
C LEU A 159 -8.93 -14.45 3.41
N ASN A 160 -8.00 -14.94 4.23
CA ASN A 160 -7.18 -16.09 3.90
C ASN A 160 -8.04 -17.35 3.67
N GLU A 161 -9.03 -17.60 4.53
CA GLU A 161 -9.96 -18.73 4.35
C GLU A 161 -10.72 -18.61 3.01
N LYS A 162 -11.22 -17.43 2.69
CA LYS A 162 -11.95 -17.15 1.45
C LYS A 162 -11.09 -17.27 0.20
N PHE A 163 -9.88 -16.72 0.20
CA PHE A 163 -8.95 -16.84 -0.92
C PHE A 163 -8.56 -18.30 -1.19
N ASN A 164 -8.31 -19.09 -0.15
CA ASN A 164 -7.99 -20.51 -0.31
C ASN A 164 -9.14 -21.30 -0.94
N LYS A 165 -10.39 -21.00 -0.55
CA LYS A 165 -11.57 -21.60 -1.16
C LYS A 165 -11.63 -21.31 -2.66
N VAL A 166 -11.57 -20.04 -3.07
CA VAL A 166 -11.63 -19.64 -4.49
C VAL A 166 -10.46 -20.22 -5.30
N GLY A 167 -9.25 -20.19 -4.73
CA GLY A 167 -8.07 -20.79 -5.36
C GLY A 167 -8.26 -22.29 -5.63
N SER A 168 -8.72 -23.04 -4.63
CA SER A 168 -8.94 -24.49 -4.75
C SER A 168 -10.05 -24.85 -5.73
N GLU A 169 -11.15 -24.08 -5.75
CA GLU A 169 -12.32 -24.36 -6.59
C GLU A 169 -12.17 -23.90 -8.04
N LYS A 170 -11.42 -22.80 -8.29
CA LYS A 170 -11.39 -22.15 -9.61
C LYS A 170 -10.01 -22.05 -10.25
N MET A 171 -8.93 -22.00 -9.48
CA MET A 171 -7.57 -21.89 -10.03
C MET A 171 -6.91 -23.26 -10.21
N TRP A 172 -7.26 -24.25 -9.39
CA TRP A 172 -6.70 -25.61 -9.46
C TRP A 172 -7.59 -26.65 -10.14
N SER A 173 -8.87 -26.35 -10.40
CA SER A 173 -9.82 -27.27 -11.04
C SER A 173 -9.63 -27.45 -12.56
N GLY A 174 -8.69 -26.72 -13.18
CA GLY A 174 -8.36 -26.80 -14.61
C GLY A 174 -6.93 -27.24 -14.93
N SER A 175 -6.15 -27.70 -13.94
CA SER A 175 -4.76 -28.16 -14.15
C SER A 175 -4.71 -29.68 -14.32
N ASN A 176 -5.25 -30.19 -15.43
CA ASN A 176 -4.95 -31.53 -15.97
C ASN A 176 -4.47 -31.40 -17.41
#